data_AF-A0A4D6WWL1-F1
#
_entry.id   AF-A0A4D6WWL1-F1
#
_cell.length_a   1.000
_cell.length_b   1.000
_cell.length_c   1.000
_cell.angle_alpha   90.00
_cell.angle_beta   90.00
_cell.angle_gamma   90.00
#
_symmetry.space_group_name_H-M   'P 1'
#
loop_
_entity.id
_entity.type
_entity.pdbx_description
1 polymer ?
#
loop_
_entity_poly.entity_id
_entity_poly.type
_entity_poly.pdbx_seq_one_letter_code
_entity_poly.pdbx_strand_id
1 'polypeptide(L)' 'MINEKIYVKEIYKKLNPYIFNYIYKLGKIVGYKKINNNQYATIIEFNDFSRIWMLTCEIQFI' A
#
# COMPACT_ATOMS: atom_id res chain seq x y z
N MET A 1 -5.06 11.10 0.27
CA MET A 1 -6.15 11.30 -0.70
C MET A 1 -5.93 10.41 -1.92
N ILE A 2 -6.98 10.13 -2.70
CA ILE A 2 -6.83 9.43 -3.99
C ILE A 2 -5.89 10.24 -4.89
N ASN A 3 -5.07 9.55 -5.66
CA ASN A 3 -4.03 10.08 -6.53
C ASN A 3 -2.79 10.67 -5.85
N GLU A 4 -2.66 10.58 -4.52
CA GLU A 4 -1.41 10.93 -3.85
C GLU A 4 -0.32 9.89 -4.10
N LYS A 5 0.92 10.39 -4.17
CA LYS A 5 2.13 9.56 -4.23
C LYS A 5 2.52 9.17 -2.82
N ILE A 6 2.80 7.88 -2.66
CA ILE A 6 3.26 7.31 -1.40
C ILE A 6 4.44 6.39 -1.65
N TYR A 7 5.21 6.13 -0.60
CA TYR A 7 6.16 5.01 -0.59
C TYR A 7 5.82 4.05 0.54
N VAL A 8 6.17 2.78 0.35
CA VAL A 8 6.04 1.74 1.36
C VAL A 8 7.20 1.88 2.34
N LYS A 9 6.88 2.13 3.61
CA LYS A 9 7.88 2.43 4.66
C LYS A 9 8.38 1.17 5.35
N GLU A 10 7.47 0.39 5.90
CA GLU A 10 7.77 -0.81 6.68
C GLU A 10 6.54 -1.73 6.65
N ILE A 11 6.76 -3.04 6.58
CA ILE A 11 5.68 -4.04 6.51
C ILE A 11 5.63 -4.79 7.84
N TYR A 12 4.50 -4.72 8.54
CA TYR A 12 4.36 -5.33 9.86
C TYR A 12 3.71 -6.72 9.75
N LYS A 13 4.54 -7.76 9.96
CA LYS A 13 4.26 -9.22 10.01
C LYS A 13 4.33 -10.00 8.70
N LYS A 14 4.90 -11.22 8.84
CA LYS A 14 4.90 -12.40 7.95
C LYS A 14 4.01 -12.22 6.70
N LEU A 15 4.57 -11.60 5.67
CA LEU A 15 3.90 -11.41 4.41
C LEU A 15 4.69 -12.11 3.30
N ASN A 16 3.88 -12.64 2.39
CA ASN A 16 4.25 -13.24 1.13
C ASN A 16 5.53 -12.61 0.55
N PRO A 17 6.58 -13.40 0.24
CA PRO A 17 7.87 -12.89 -0.22
C PRO A 17 7.77 -11.94 -1.42
N TYR A 18 6.73 -12.08 -2.24
CA TYR A 18 6.47 -11.19 -3.38
C TYR A 18 6.22 -9.74 -2.99
N ILE A 19 5.77 -9.46 -1.76
CA ILE A 19 5.45 -8.09 -1.30
C ILE A 19 6.72 -7.29 -1.00
N PHE A 20 7.83 -7.96 -0.63
CA PHE A 20 9.11 -7.31 -0.40
C PHE A 20 9.63 -6.57 -1.65
N ASN A 21 9.25 -7.02 -2.85
CA ASN A 21 9.60 -6.36 -4.12
C ASN A 21 8.97 -4.97 -4.29
N TYR A 22 8.09 -4.55 -3.38
CA TYR A 22 7.39 -3.28 -3.42
C TYR A 22 7.78 -2.33 -2.28
N ILE A 23 8.62 -2.79 -1.34
CA ILE A 23 9.20 -1.90 -0.31
C ILE A 23 10.05 -0.84 -1.00
N TYR A 24 9.95 0.41 -0.54
CA TYR A 24 10.62 1.58 -1.12
C TYR A 24 10.24 1.91 -2.56
N LYS A 25 9.27 1.20 -3.16
CA LYS A 25 8.72 1.61 -4.45
C LYS A 25 7.68 2.71 -4.26
N LEU A 26 7.69 3.63 -5.20
CA LEU A 26 6.66 4.65 -5.33
C LEU A 26 5.40 4.03 -5.94
N GLY A 27 4.26 4.36 -5.35
CA GLY A 27 2.97 4.00 -5.87
C GLY A 27 1.98 5.14 -5.74
N LYS A 28 0.83 4.97 -6.38
CA LYS A 28 -0.28 5.92 -6.35
C LYS A 28 -1.45 5.32 -5.60
N ILE A 29 -2.07 6.09 -4.71
CA ILE A 29 -3.32 5.66 -4.07
C ILE A 29 -4.44 5.67 -5.11
N VAL A 30 -4.99 4.50 -5.41
CA VAL A 30 -6.10 4.33 -6.38
C VAL A 30 -7.42 3.97 -5.72
N GLY A 31 -7.43 3.71 -4.41
CA GLY A 31 -8.65 3.46 -3.67
C GLY A 31 -8.41 2.96 -2.26
N TYR A 32 -9.49 2.48 -1.64
CA TYR A 32 -9.49 1.94 -0.28
C TYR A 32 -10.28 0.64 -0.24
N LYS A 33 -9.78 -0.34 0.52
CA LYS A 33 -10.45 -1.61 0.76
C LYS A 33 -10.84 -1.72 2.22
N LYS A 34 -12.13 -1.95 2.49
CA LYS A 34 -12.60 -2.26 3.85
C LYS A 34 -12.10 -3.65 4.25
N ILE A 35 -11.35 -3.74 5.35
CA ILE A 35 -10.84 -5.01 5.89
C ILE A 35 -11.82 -5.57 6.92
N ASN A 36 -12.30 -4.71 7.81
CA ASN A 36 -13.32 -5.01 8.82
C ASN A 36 -14.10 -3.72 9.16
N ASN A 37 -14.94 -3.76 10.19
CA ASN A 37 -15.84 -2.64 10.51
C ASN A 37 -15.12 -1.31 10.78
N ASN A 38 -13.87 -1.34 11.26
CA ASN A 38 -13.15 -0.13 11.68
C ASN A 38 -11.81 0.08 10.95
N GLN A 39 -11.45 -0.80 10.02
CA GLN A 39 -10.14 -0.76 9.36
C GLN A 39 -10.28 -0.78 7.85
N TYR A 40 -9.57 0.16 7.23
CA TYR A 40 -9.41 0.28 5.78
C TYR A 40 -7.94 0.10 5.44
N ALA A 41 -7.69 -0.63 4.36
CA ALA A 41 -6.41 -0.64 3.68
C ALA A 41 -6.43 0.37 2.55
N THR A 42 -5.27 0.96 2.28
CA THR A 42 -5.03 1.78 1.10
C THR A 42 -4.65 0.89 -0.06
N ILE A 43 -5.30 1.05 -1.21
CA ILE A 43 -4.95 0.36 -2.46
C ILE A 43 -3.97 1.23 -3.23
N ILE A 44 -2.81 0.66 -3.52
CA ILE A 44 -1.67 1.30 -4.16
C ILE A 44 -1.47 0.64 -5.51
N GLU A 45 -1.42 1.43 -6.57
CA GLU A 45 -1.03 1.01 -7.91
C GLU A 45 0.42 1.42 -8.18
N PHE A 46 1.22 0.47 -8.69
CA PHE A 46 2.60 0.68 -9.06
C PHE A 46 2.75 0.83 -10.58
N ASN A 47 3.95 1.21 -11.03
CA ASN A 47 4.25 1.45 -12.46
C ASN A 47 4.09 0.22 -13.35
N ASP A 48 4.12 -0.98 -12.79
CA ASP A 48 3.90 -2.26 -13.48
C ASP A 48 2.41 -2.66 -13.53
N PHE A 49 1.50 -1.73 -13.20
CA PHE A 49 0.05 -1.93 -13.09
C PHE A 49 -0.36 -2.96 -12.02
N SER A 50 0.59 -3.46 -11.22
CA SER A 50 0.27 -4.27 -10.06
C SER A 50 -0.41 -3.41 -9.00
N ARG A 51 -1.30 -4.04 -8.23
CA ARG A 51 -2.03 -3.40 -7.15
C ARG A 51 -1.85 -4.17 -5.85
N ILE A 52 -1.51 -3.45 -4.80
CA ILE A 52 -1.37 -4.00 -3.45
C ILE A 52 -2.20 -3.16 -2.50
N TRP A 53 -2.78 -3.82 -1.51
CA TRP A 53 -3.48 -3.19 -0.42
C TRP A 53 -2.61 -3.28 0.82
N MET A 54 -2.35 -2.15 1.46
CA MET A 54 -1.52 -2.05 2.67
C MET A 54 -2.26 -1.25 3.75
N LEU A 55 -1.93 -1.52 5.01
CA LEU A 55 -2.46 -0.72 6.11
C LEU A 55 -1.89 0.69 6.03
N THR A 56 -2.68 1.68 6.44
CA THR A 56 -2.24 3.09 6.43
C THR A 56 -1.00 3.33 7.27
N CYS A 57 -0.74 2.50 8.29
CA CYS A 57 0.47 2.56 9.10
C CYS A 57 1.74 2.00 8.41
N GLU A 58 1.59 1.28 7.29
CA GLU A 58 2.70 0.68 6.53
C GLU A 58 3.19 1.58 5.38
N ILE A 59 2.44 2.64 5.10
CA ILE A 59 2.71 3.60 4.02
C ILE A 59 3.11 4.96 4.59
N GLN A 60 3.92 5.69 3.83
CA GLN A 60 4.28 7.07 4.14
C GLN A 60 3.95 7.97 2.96
N PHE A 61 3.28 9.08 3.26
CA PHE A 61 2.96 10.14 2.32
C PHE A 61 4.21 10.99 2.05
N ILE A 62 4.34 11.44 0.80
CA ILE A 62 5.38 12.37 0.34
C ILE A 62 4.79 13.77 0.31
#